data_AF-A0A2E5WLG0-F1
#
_entry.id   AF-A0A2E5WLG0-F1
#
_cell.length_a   1.000
_cell.length_b   1.000
_cell.length_c   1.000
_cell.angle_alpha   90.00
_cell.angle_beta   90.00
_cell.angle_gamma   90.00
#
_symmetry.space_group_name_H-M   'P 1'
#
loop_
_entity.id
_entity.type
_entity.pdbx_description
1 polymer ?
#
loop_
_entity_poly.entity_id
_entity_poly.type
_entity_poly.pdbx_seq_one_letter_code
_entity_poly.pdbx_strand_id
1 'polypeptide(L)'
;MICFITISIIFSHYIYMNLKKFCCFILFGIKNKNIYNYDLTKLNIFNQIRGSYSIFNYNRNSDYFRYGSKNRSKHKRSNFKHRLVEDHHIIPKQFSKHKLIKDINFDVGCSNNLLIMPSRFTKSILNDNKIIYHHSHEKYNKYVGNELDHIKKNKSQNIDEEKYLFWLLFKDLEYRLCKNDESLPWN
;
A
#
# COMPACT_ATOMS: atom_id res chain seq x y z
N MET A 1 49.87 43.15 23.18
CA MET A 1 49.85 41.68 22.98
C MET A 1 48.52 41.03 23.40
N ILE A 2 47.37 41.73 23.29
CA ILE A 2 46.04 41.21 23.70
C ILE A 2 45.10 41.05 22.48
N CYS A 3 45.41 41.70 21.35
CA CYS A 3 44.53 41.74 20.18
C CYS A 3 44.57 40.48 19.29
N PHE A 4 45.62 39.66 19.36
CA PHE A 4 45.76 38.44 18.53
C PHE A 4 45.02 37.23 19.11
N ILE A 5 44.88 37.14 20.43
CA ILE A 5 44.24 36.00 21.10
C ILE A 5 42.71 36.02 20.89
N THR A 6 42.10 37.21 20.87
CA THR A 6 40.66 37.38 20.65
C THR A 6 40.23 37.03 19.23
N ILE A 7 41.03 37.37 18.21
CA ILE A 7 40.74 37.02 16.81
C ILE A 7 40.81 35.51 16.60
N SER A 8 41.78 34.81 17.19
CA SER A 8 41.92 33.36 17.06
C SER A 8 40.76 32.59 17.72
N ILE A 9 40.24 33.09 18.85
CA ILE A 9 39.08 32.49 19.54
C ILE A 9 37.80 32.73 18.73
N ILE A 10 37.60 33.94 18.19
CA ILE A 10 36.43 34.25 17.35
C ILE A 10 36.45 33.41 16.06
N PHE A 11 37.61 33.23 15.43
CA PHE A 11 37.76 32.42 14.23
C PHE A 11 37.50 30.93 14.51
N SER A 12 38.01 30.40 15.63
CA SER A 12 37.74 29.03 16.08
C SER A 12 36.26 28.80 16.39
N HIS A 13 35.60 29.77 17.05
CA HIS A 13 34.17 29.70 17.36
C HIS A 13 33.30 29.80 16.10
N TYR A 14 33.69 30.64 15.14
CA TYR A 14 32.99 30.78 13.85
C TYR A 14 33.11 29.53 12.99
N ILE A 15 34.28 28.89 12.97
CA ILE A 15 34.51 27.60 12.29
C ILE A 15 33.69 26.50 12.97
N TYR A 16 33.71 26.41 14.30
CA TYR A 16 32.95 25.42 15.06
C TYR A 16 31.42 25.54 14.86
N MET A 17 30.90 26.77 14.86
CA MET A 17 29.48 27.05 14.61
C MET A 17 29.06 26.69 13.18
N ASN A 18 29.93 26.88 12.19
CA ASN A 18 29.65 26.47 10.80
C ASN A 18 29.75 24.96 10.59
N LEU A 19 30.69 24.27 11.25
CA LEU A 19 30.77 22.80 11.25
C LEU A 19 29.52 22.15 11.86
N LYS A 20 28.99 22.67 12.97
CA LYS A 20 27.71 22.19 13.54
C LYS A 20 26.54 22.37 12.58
N LYS A 21 26.43 23.53 11.92
CA LYS A 21 25.38 23.77 10.90
C LYS A 21 25.52 22.83 9.70
N PHE A 22 26.75 22.55 9.27
CA PHE A 22 27.04 21.63 8.17
C PHE A 22 26.72 20.17 8.55
N CYS A 23 27.08 19.74 9.76
CA CYS A 23 26.71 18.42 10.28
C CYS A 23 25.19 18.27 10.46
N CYS A 24 24.49 19.30 10.92
CA CYS A 24 23.02 19.29 10.95
C CYS A 24 22.43 19.16 9.55
N PHE A 25 22.99 19.86 8.54
CA PHE A 25 22.53 19.72 7.16
C PHE A 25 22.74 18.32 6.58
N ILE A 26 23.82 17.62 6.96
CA ILE A 26 24.05 16.22 6.55
C ILE A 26 23.11 15.26 7.30
N LEU A 27 22.84 15.51 8.59
CA LEU A 27 21.92 14.69 9.41
C LEU A 27 20.43 14.87 9.01
N PHE A 28 20.05 16.04 8.48
CA PHE A 28 18.69 16.31 7.98
C PHE A 28 18.55 16.22 6.45
N GLY A 29 19.66 16.03 5.72
CA GLY A 29 19.73 16.07 4.25
C GLY A 29 19.38 14.75 3.56
N ILE A 30 19.38 13.63 4.29
CA ILE A 30 18.83 12.37 3.77
C ILE A 30 17.31 12.46 3.90
N LYS A 31 16.68 13.18 2.96
CA LYS A 31 15.27 12.93 2.65
C LYS A 31 15.18 11.42 2.42
N ASN A 32 14.46 10.71 3.28
CA ASN A 32 14.09 9.31 3.06
C ASN A 32 13.45 9.24 1.67
N LYS A 33 14.26 8.92 0.66
CA LYS A 33 13.77 8.64 -0.67
C LYS A 33 12.85 7.45 -0.50
N ASN A 34 11.66 7.60 -1.04
CA ASN A 34 10.69 6.55 -0.96
C ASN A 34 11.30 5.29 -1.59
N ILE A 35 11.40 4.21 -0.83
CA ILE A 35 12.08 2.99 -1.31
C ILE A 35 11.28 2.35 -2.45
N TYR A 36 9.97 2.64 -2.51
CA TYR A 36 9.08 2.12 -3.52
C TYR A 36 8.85 3.09 -4.66
N ASN A 37 9.05 2.57 -5.86
CA ASN A 37 8.52 3.12 -7.10
C ASN A 37 7.07 2.70 -7.27
N TYR A 38 6.28 3.54 -7.93
CA TYR A 38 4.87 3.26 -8.21
C TYR A 38 4.56 3.53 -9.67
N ASP A 39 3.87 2.57 -10.28
CA ASP A 39 3.33 2.68 -11.61
C ASP A 39 1.83 2.97 -11.54
N LEU A 40 1.36 3.80 -12.50
CA LEU A 40 -0.05 4.01 -12.74
C LEU A 40 -0.49 3.09 -13.87
N THR A 41 -1.17 2.01 -13.52
CA THR A 41 -1.71 1.08 -14.52
C THR A 41 -3.18 1.37 -14.76
N LYS A 42 -3.56 1.58 -16.01
CA LYS A 42 -4.98 1.75 -16.36
C LYS A 42 -5.65 0.38 -16.32
N LEU A 43 -6.64 0.25 -15.45
CA LEU A 43 -7.42 -0.96 -15.30
C LEU A 43 -8.90 -0.60 -15.40
N ASN A 44 -9.57 -1.12 -16.43
CA ASN A 44 -10.89 -0.65 -16.85
C ASN A 44 -10.89 0.87 -17.06
N ILE A 45 -11.77 1.59 -16.33
CA ILE A 45 -11.88 3.05 -16.38
C ILE A 45 -11.01 3.77 -15.33
N PHE A 46 -10.32 3.06 -14.43
CA PHE A 46 -9.58 3.68 -13.32
C PHE A 46 -8.08 3.41 -13.39
N ASN A 47 -7.30 4.45 -13.09
CA ASN A 47 -5.86 4.31 -12.88
C ASN A 47 -5.63 3.69 -11.49
N GLN A 48 -4.95 2.55 -11.46
CA GLN A 48 -4.53 1.84 -10.26
C GLN A 48 -3.14 2.27 -9.85
N ILE A 49 -2.84 2.23 -8.55
CA ILE A 49 -1.51 2.52 -8.01
C ILE A 49 -0.84 1.19 -7.68
N ARG A 50 0.25 0.87 -8.38
CA ARG A 50 0.99 -0.39 -8.20
C ARG A 50 2.42 -0.10 -7.79
N GLY A 51 2.80 -0.56 -6.60
CA GLY A 51 4.16 -0.44 -6.13
C GLY A 51 5.03 -1.54 -6.73
N SER A 52 6.21 -1.18 -7.23
CA SER A 52 7.20 -2.09 -7.81
C SER A 52 7.99 -2.78 -6.69
N TYR A 53 7.30 -3.59 -5.88
CA TYR A 53 7.88 -4.33 -4.75
C TYR A 53 7.14 -5.65 -4.49
N SER A 54 7.86 -6.61 -3.88
CA SER A 54 7.26 -7.88 -3.44
C SER A 54 6.35 -7.67 -2.24
N ILE A 55 5.14 -8.24 -2.28
CA ILE A 55 4.18 -8.21 -1.16
C ILE A 55 4.70 -8.91 0.10
N PHE A 56 5.76 -9.73 0.01
CA PHE A 56 6.40 -10.41 1.14
C PHE A 56 7.63 -9.66 1.68
N ASN A 57 8.16 -8.68 0.95
CA ASN A 57 9.28 -7.83 1.39
C ASN A 57 8.82 -6.37 1.46
N TYR A 58 7.81 -6.17 2.31
CA TYR A 58 7.10 -4.90 2.43
C TYR A 58 7.51 -4.15 3.72
N ASN A 59 7.84 -2.88 3.55
CA ASN A 59 8.16 -1.91 4.57
C ASN A 59 7.02 -0.90 4.64
N ARG A 60 6.28 -1.04 5.73
CA ARG A 60 5.13 -0.25 6.11
C ARG A 60 5.34 1.28 6.05
N ASN A 61 6.54 1.74 6.39
CA ASN A 61 6.86 3.17 6.50
C ASN A 61 7.28 3.78 5.16
N SER A 62 7.67 2.93 4.21
CA SER A 62 8.05 3.32 2.86
C SER A 62 6.88 3.22 1.88
N ASP A 63 5.69 2.83 2.31
CA ASP A 63 4.52 2.81 1.43
C ASP A 63 3.72 4.11 1.50
N TYR A 64 3.99 5.01 0.57
CA TYR A 64 3.32 6.31 0.47
C TYR A 64 1.85 6.20 0.12
N PHE A 65 1.45 5.15 -0.61
CA PHE A 65 0.09 4.97 -1.13
C PHE A 65 -0.66 3.82 -0.46
N ARG A 66 -0.21 3.41 0.72
CA ARG A 66 -0.91 2.47 1.58
C ARG A 66 -2.32 2.93 1.93
N TYR A 67 -3.11 1.99 2.45
CA TYR A 67 -4.47 2.25 2.90
C TYR A 67 -4.51 3.36 3.98
N GLY A 68 -5.42 4.32 3.81
CA GLY A 68 -5.61 5.44 4.73
C GLY A 68 -4.54 6.53 4.69
N SER A 69 -3.52 6.42 3.83
CA SER A 69 -2.49 7.46 3.71
C SER A 69 -3.04 8.76 3.11
N LYS A 70 -2.52 9.90 3.58
CA LYS A 70 -2.87 11.23 3.05
C LYS A 70 -2.59 11.34 1.55
N ASN A 71 -1.49 10.74 1.08
CA ASN A 71 -1.10 10.75 -0.34
C ASN A 71 -2.09 9.97 -1.20
N ARG A 72 -2.54 8.78 -0.77
CA ARG A 72 -3.59 8.04 -1.48
C ARG A 72 -4.91 8.80 -1.52
N SER A 73 -5.32 9.40 -0.41
CA SER A 73 -6.51 10.26 -0.37
C SER A 73 -6.39 11.49 -1.27
N LYS A 74 -5.19 12.09 -1.37
CA LYS A 74 -4.93 13.19 -2.31
C LYS A 74 -5.00 12.71 -3.76
N HIS A 75 -4.33 11.61 -4.09
CA HIS A 75 -4.36 11.02 -5.43
C HIS A 75 -5.80 10.75 -5.89
N LYS A 76 -6.62 10.12 -5.04
CA LYS A 76 -8.02 9.85 -5.38
C LYS A 76 -8.82 11.12 -5.63
N ARG A 77 -8.65 12.17 -4.81
CA ARG A 77 -9.34 13.46 -4.98
C ARG A 77 -8.89 14.24 -6.21
N SER A 78 -7.61 14.12 -6.59
CA SER A 78 -7.05 14.83 -7.74
C SER A 78 -7.39 14.15 -9.07
N ASN A 79 -7.48 12.82 -9.10
CA ASN A 79 -7.72 12.05 -10.33
C ASN A 79 -9.19 11.65 -10.52
N PHE A 80 -9.97 11.60 -9.45
CA PHE A 80 -11.37 11.22 -9.48
C PHE A 80 -12.21 12.25 -8.73
N LYS A 81 -13.43 12.51 -9.20
CA LYS A 81 -14.35 13.40 -8.47
C LYS A 81 -14.60 12.82 -7.07
N HIS A 82 -14.76 13.73 -6.11
CA HIS A 82 -14.91 13.36 -4.71
C HIS A 82 -16.03 12.31 -4.52
N ARG A 83 -15.76 11.29 -3.70
CA ARG A 83 -16.67 10.17 -3.36
C ARG A 83 -17.06 9.21 -4.50
N LEU A 84 -16.53 9.35 -5.70
CA LEU A 84 -16.84 8.40 -6.79
C LEU A 84 -16.04 7.10 -6.76
N VAL A 85 -14.95 7.07 -6.00
CA VAL A 85 -14.11 5.88 -5.87
C VAL A 85 -13.76 5.60 -4.42
N GLU A 86 -13.61 4.31 -4.11
CA GLU A 86 -13.22 3.80 -2.80
C GLU A 86 -12.05 2.82 -2.95
N ASP A 87 -11.33 2.61 -1.85
CA ASP A 87 -10.28 1.59 -1.82
C ASP A 87 -10.91 0.25 -1.48
N HIS A 88 -10.76 -0.71 -2.38
CA HIS A 88 -11.15 -2.08 -2.17
C HIS A 88 -9.91 -2.93 -1.86
N HIS A 89 -10.00 -3.83 -0.89
CA HIS A 89 -8.90 -4.71 -0.53
C HIS A 89 -9.06 -6.04 -1.25
N ILE A 90 -8.03 -6.48 -1.99
CA ILE A 90 -8.03 -7.81 -2.64
C ILE A 90 -8.14 -8.89 -1.56
N ILE A 91 -7.24 -8.87 -0.58
CA ILE A 91 -7.37 -9.64 0.66
C ILE A 91 -8.06 -8.76 1.71
N PRO A 92 -9.30 -9.07 2.12
CA PRO A 92 -10.07 -8.23 3.01
C PRO A 92 -9.35 -7.91 4.33
N LYS A 93 -9.45 -6.65 4.76
CA LYS A 93 -8.78 -6.14 5.98
C LYS A 93 -9.13 -6.94 7.25
N GLN A 94 -10.31 -7.56 7.31
CA GLN A 94 -10.73 -8.41 8.42
C GLN A 94 -9.78 -9.62 8.63
N PHE A 95 -9.09 -10.06 7.59
CA PHE A 95 -8.13 -11.16 7.66
C PHE A 95 -6.73 -10.74 8.11
N SER A 96 -6.52 -9.49 8.52
CA SER A 96 -5.24 -9.03 9.10
C SER A 96 -4.72 -9.88 10.26
N LYS A 97 -5.61 -10.56 10.99
CA LYS A 97 -5.26 -11.45 12.11
C LYS A 97 -5.24 -12.93 11.74
N HIS A 98 -5.57 -13.29 10.49
CA HIS A 98 -5.58 -14.68 10.03
C HIS A 98 -4.18 -15.31 10.15
N LYS A 99 -4.11 -16.60 10.54
CA LYS A 99 -2.82 -17.26 10.83
C LYS A 99 -1.86 -17.22 9.65
N LEU A 100 -2.33 -17.62 8.46
CA LEU A 100 -1.53 -17.56 7.22
C LEU A 100 -0.96 -16.16 6.96
N ILE A 101 -1.78 -15.11 7.12
CA ILE A 101 -1.39 -13.72 6.85
C ILE A 101 -0.27 -13.26 7.79
N LYS A 102 -0.35 -13.65 9.07
CA LYS A 102 0.71 -13.38 10.05
C LYS A 102 1.98 -14.14 9.72
N ASP A 103 1.86 -15.43 9.45
CA ASP A 103 3.00 -16.33 9.21
C ASP A 103 3.82 -15.86 7.99
N ILE A 104 3.16 -15.45 6.90
CA ILE A 104 3.82 -14.94 5.69
C ILE A 104 4.18 -13.45 5.76
N ASN A 105 3.87 -12.78 6.88
CA ASN A 105 4.10 -11.35 7.11
C ASN A 105 3.51 -10.43 6.03
N PHE A 106 2.28 -10.70 5.60
CA PHE A 106 1.59 -9.88 4.61
C PHE A 106 0.85 -8.70 5.27
N ASP A 107 1.18 -7.46 4.92
CA ASP A 107 0.43 -6.27 5.36
C ASP A 107 -0.80 -6.07 4.45
N VAL A 108 -1.99 -6.38 4.97
CA VAL A 108 -3.26 -6.15 4.26
C VAL A 108 -3.49 -4.69 3.88
N GLY A 109 -2.82 -3.73 4.52
CA GLY A 109 -2.92 -2.31 4.21
C GLY A 109 -1.93 -1.81 3.15
N CYS A 110 -1.07 -2.68 2.58
CA CYS A 110 -0.11 -2.29 1.55
C CYS A 110 -0.81 -1.87 0.25
N SER A 111 -0.21 -0.96 -0.52
CA SER A 111 -0.81 -0.41 -1.73
C SER A 111 -1.13 -1.48 -2.78
N ASN A 112 -0.30 -2.52 -2.86
CA ASN A 112 -0.51 -3.62 -3.80
C ASN A 112 -1.76 -4.45 -3.48
N ASN A 113 -2.20 -4.50 -2.22
CA ASN A 113 -3.46 -5.15 -1.84
C ASN A 113 -4.71 -4.29 -2.14
N LEU A 114 -4.54 -3.08 -2.69
CA LEU A 114 -5.63 -2.13 -2.86
C LEU A 114 -5.95 -1.87 -4.32
N LEU A 115 -7.23 -1.99 -4.65
CA LEU A 115 -7.82 -1.54 -5.89
C LEU A 115 -8.60 -0.25 -5.67
N ILE A 116 -8.53 0.67 -6.62
CA ILE A 116 -9.43 1.82 -6.71
C ILE A 116 -10.64 1.35 -7.51
N MET A 117 -11.79 1.30 -6.86
CA MET A 117 -13.05 0.83 -7.44
C MET A 117 -14.15 1.89 -7.32
N PRO A 118 -15.17 1.85 -8.19
CA PRO A 118 -16.37 2.66 -8.05
C PRO A 118 -16.99 2.53 -6.67
N SER A 119 -17.32 3.68 -6.08
CA SER A 119 -18.12 3.68 -4.86
C SER A 119 -19.59 3.40 -5.17
N ARG A 120 -20.34 3.09 -4.12
CA ARG A 120 -21.81 3.09 -4.10
C ARG A 120 -22.45 4.40 -4.59
N PHE A 121 -21.81 5.56 -4.43
CA PHE A 121 -22.32 6.82 -5.00
C PHE A 121 -22.19 6.85 -6.53
N THR A 122 -21.15 6.22 -7.07
CA THR A 122 -21.03 6.06 -8.53
C THR A 122 -22.13 5.15 -9.07
N LYS A 123 -22.57 4.13 -8.30
CA LYS A 123 -23.73 3.30 -8.68
C LYS A 123 -24.99 4.13 -8.86
N SER A 124 -25.27 5.07 -7.95
CA SER A 124 -26.45 5.94 -8.07
C SER A 124 -26.40 6.89 -9.27
N ILE A 125 -25.23 7.13 -9.84
CA ILE A 125 -25.05 8.04 -11.00
C ILE A 125 -25.05 7.25 -12.31
N LEU A 126 -24.26 6.17 -12.39
CA LEU A 126 -24.08 5.41 -13.64
C LEU A 126 -25.08 4.27 -13.80
N ASN A 127 -25.45 3.62 -12.69
CA ASN A 127 -26.32 2.43 -12.65
C ASN A 127 -26.01 1.36 -13.71
N ASP A 128 -24.73 1.15 -14.00
CA ASP A 128 -24.27 0.13 -14.96
C ASP A 128 -24.03 -1.20 -14.26
N ASN A 129 -24.77 -2.25 -14.65
CA ASN A 129 -24.68 -3.60 -14.08
C ASN A 129 -23.37 -4.31 -14.42
N LYS A 130 -22.59 -3.83 -15.39
CA LYS A 130 -21.29 -4.39 -15.77
C LYS A 130 -20.16 -3.96 -14.81
N ILE A 131 -20.45 -3.05 -13.89
CA ILE A 131 -19.49 -2.44 -12.98
C ILE A 131 -19.64 -3.05 -11.59
N ILE A 132 -18.54 -3.56 -11.03
CA ILE A 132 -18.50 -3.95 -9.62
C ILE A 132 -18.37 -2.68 -8.77
N TYR A 133 -19.38 -2.42 -7.95
CA TYR A 133 -19.39 -1.32 -6.99
C TYR A 133 -18.97 -1.79 -5.60
N HIS A 134 -18.35 -0.89 -4.83
CA HIS A 134 -18.06 -1.15 -3.43
C HIS A 134 -19.35 -1.20 -2.58
N HIS A 135 -19.62 -2.35 -1.96
CA HIS A 135 -20.61 -2.55 -0.89
C HIS A 135 -20.13 -3.67 0.07
N SER A 136 -20.96 -4.04 1.05
CA SER A 136 -20.69 -5.20 1.92
C SER A 136 -20.68 -6.48 1.08
N HIS A 137 -19.54 -7.16 1.00
CA HIS A 137 -19.30 -8.33 0.15
C HIS A 137 -19.03 -9.57 1.03
N GLU A 138 -20.02 -9.97 1.81
CA GLU A 138 -19.90 -11.06 2.79
C GLU A 138 -19.55 -12.40 2.14
N LYS A 139 -20.14 -12.69 0.98
CA LYS A 139 -19.83 -13.92 0.24
C LYS A 139 -18.39 -13.95 -0.26
N TYR A 140 -17.87 -12.82 -0.74
CA TYR A 140 -16.47 -12.69 -1.15
C TYR A 140 -15.55 -12.87 0.05
N ASN A 141 -15.87 -12.21 1.16
CA ASN A 141 -15.12 -12.35 2.40
C ASN A 141 -15.07 -13.81 2.85
N LYS A 142 -16.22 -14.50 2.87
CA LYS A 142 -16.30 -15.92 3.23
C LYS A 142 -15.46 -16.78 2.28
N TYR A 143 -15.55 -16.53 0.98
CA TYR A 143 -14.75 -17.23 -0.02
C TYR A 143 -13.24 -17.05 0.22
N VAL A 144 -12.75 -15.82 0.33
CA VAL A 144 -11.33 -15.56 0.61
C VAL A 144 -10.90 -16.20 1.93
N GLY A 145 -11.74 -16.12 2.97
CA GLY A 145 -11.47 -16.78 4.25
C GLY A 145 -11.28 -18.30 4.11
N ASN A 146 -12.15 -18.97 3.36
CA ASN A 146 -12.05 -20.40 3.10
C ASN A 146 -10.78 -20.77 2.33
N GLU A 147 -10.39 -19.97 1.33
CA GLU A 147 -9.15 -20.19 0.58
C GLU A 147 -7.91 -20.02 1.47
N LEU A 148 -7.88 -19.00 2.33
CA LEU A 148 -6.80 -18.79 3.29
C LEU A 148 -6.73 -19.95 4.31
N ASP A 149 -7.88 -20.44 4.78
CA ASP A 149 -7.97 -21.62 5.65
C ASP A 149 -7.47 -22.88 4.93
N HIS A 150 -7.82 -23.06 3.65
CA HIS A 150 -7.41 -24.22 2.86
C HIS A 150 -5.89 -24.27 2.67
N ILE A 151 -5.28 -23.15 2.27
CA ILE A 151 -3.82 -23.03 2.18
C ILE A 151 -3.17 -23.39 3.52
N LYS A 152 -3.75 -22.91 4.64
CA LYS A 152 -3.17 -23.18 5.96
C LYS A 152 -3.37 -24.60 6.47
N LYS A 153 -4.52 -25.21 6.18
CA LYS A 153 -4.90 -26.55 6.63
C LYS A 153 -4.14 -27.65 5.91
N ASN A 154 -3.71 -27.41 4.67
CA ASN A 154 -2.95 -28.38 3.89
C ASN A 154 -1.54 -28.69 4.45
N LYS A 155 -1.22 -28.22 5.67
CA LYS A 155 0.03 -28.48 6.40
C LYS A 155 1.25 -28.34 5.49
N SER A 156 1.27 -27.32 4.62
CA SER A 156 2.50 -26.92 3.95
C SER A 156 3.57 -26.82 5.03
N GLN A 157 4.52 -27.75 4.99
CA GLN A 157 5.53 -27.87 6.04
C GLN A 157 6.55 -26.73 5.97
N ASN A 158 6.46 -25.90 4.93
CA ASN A 158 7.37 -24.83 4.60
C ASN A 158 6.62 -23.51 4.32
N ILE A 159 7.12 -22.42 4.90
CA ILE A 159 6.63 -21.05 4.70
C ILE A 159 6.72 -20.57 3.25
N ASP A 160 7.70 -21.06 2.47
CA ASP A 160 7.85 -20.65 1.08
C ASP A 160 6.73 -21.21 0.19
N GLU A 161 6.24 -22.41 0.49
CA GLU A 161 5.07 -22.98 -0.17
C GLU A 161 3.80 -22.20 0.18
N GLU A 162 3.64 -21.82 1.46
CA GLU A 162 2.54 -20.95 1.90
C GLU A 162 2.56 -19.59 1.18
N LYS A 163 3.73 -18.96 1.05
CA LYS A 163 3.89 -17.73 0.27
C LYS A 163 3.55 -17.92 -1.20
N TYR A 164 3.99 -19.02 -1.81
CA TYR A 164 3.71 -19.31 -3.21
C TYR A 164 2.21 -19.51 -3.46
N LEU A 165 1.55 -20.36 -2.67
CA LEU A 165 0.10 -20.59 -2.77
C LEU A 165 -0.70 -19.32 -2.51
N PHE A 166 -0.31 -18.54 -1.50
CA PHE A 166 -0.91 -17.24 -1.23
C PHE A 166 -0.72 -16.28 -2.40
N TRP A 167 0.47 -16.25 -3.01
CA TRP A 167 0.74 -15.40 -4.16
C TRP A 167 -0.12 -15.77 -5.36
N LEU A 168 -0.32 -17.07 -5.62
CA LEU A 168 -1.22 -17.55 -6.67
C LEU A 168 -2.66 -17.10 -6.41
N LEU A 169 -3.19 -17.34 -5.20
CA LEU A 169 -4.51 -16.86 -4.80
C LEU A 169 -4.63 -15.34 -4.97
N PHE A 170 -3.64 -14.58 -4.47
CA PHE A 170 -3.63 -13.13 -4.55
C PHE A 170 -3.69 -12.63 -5.99
N LYS A 171 -2.91 -13.23 -6.90
CA LYS A 171 -2.88 -12.88 -8.32
C LYS A 171 -4.15 -13.26 -9.07
N ASP A 172 -4.72 -14.41 -8.74
CA ASP A 172 -5.98 -14.85 -9.30
C ASP A 172 -7.15 -13.95 -8.85
N LEU A 173 -7.26 -13.64 -7.55
CA LEU A 173 -8.24 -12.67 -7.03
C LEU A 173 -8.08 -11.30 -7.69
N GLU A 174 -6.85 -10.80 -7.75
CA GLU A 174 -6.53 -9.54 -8.43
C GLU A 174 -7.06 -9.57 -9.86
N TYR A 175 -6.70 -10.58 -10.65
CA TYR A 175 -7.11 -10.72 -12.04
C TYR A 175 -8.64 -10.76 -12.19
N ARG A 176 -9.32 -11.60 -11.41
CA ARG A 176 -10.78 -11.78 -11.50
C ARG A 176 -11.54 -10.52 -11.09
N LEU A 177 -11.11 -9.82 -10.03
CA LEU A 177 -11.66 -8.52 -9.66
C LEU A 177 -11.47 -7.48 -10.76
N CYS A 178 -10.29 -7.49 -11.39
CA CYS A 178 -9.99 -6.57 -12.48
C CYS A 178 -10.87 -6.82 -13.71
N LYS A 179 -11.27 -8.06 -13.96
CA LYS A 179 -12.10 -8.46 -15.11
C LYS A 179 -13.60 -8.40 -14.86
N ASN A 180 -14.01 -8.02 -13.64
CA ASN A 180 -15.40 -8.15 -13.20
C ASN A 180 -15.94 -9.57 -13.42
N ASP A 181 -15.14 -10.58 -13.08
CA ASP A 181 -15.51 -11.98 -13.25
C ASP A 181 -16.74 -12.35 -12.41
N GLU A 182 -17.83 -12.75 -13.08
CA GLU A 182 -19.11 -13.09 -12.46
C GLU A 182 -19.03 -14.37 -11.61
N SER A 183 -17.98 -15.20 -11.79
CA SER A 183 -17.74 -16.39 -10.96
C SER A 183 -17.25 -16.05 -9.55
N LEU A 184 -16.72 -14.83 -9.32
CA LEU A 184 -16.40 -14.38 -7.98
C LEU A 184 -17.70 -14.19 -7.20
N PRO A 185 -17.82 -14.79 -5.99
CA PRO A 185 -19.03 -14.67 -5.18
C PRO A 185 -19.08 -13.29 -4.51
N TRP A 186 -19.26 -12.23 -5.30
CA TRP A 186 -19.16 -10.85 -4.86
C TRP A 186 -20.36 -10.38 -4.05
N ASN A 187 -21.57 -10.80 -4.46
CA ASN A 187 -22.86 -10.48 -3.84
C ASN A 187 -23.39 -11.65 -3.03
#